data_AF-A0A9D9DSB4-F1
#
_entry.id   AF-A0A9D9DSB4-F1
#
_cell.length_a   1.000
_cell.length_b   1.000
_cell.length_c   1.000
_cell.angle_alpha   90.00
_cell.angle_beta   90.00
_cell.angle_gamma   90.00
#
_symmetry.space_group_name_H-M   'P 1'
#
loop_
_entity.id
_entity.type
_entity.pdbx_description
1 polymer ?
#
loop_
_entity_poly.entity_id
_entity_poly.type
_entity_poly.pdbx_seq_one_letter_code
_entity_poly.pdbx_strand_id
1 'polypeptide(L)'
;MHCFSKYISFGLLALLGCSCSRPDDSGNREGTLFKTNLHVSTLAPEEHTLLPTIQAANQMNPEDLNPIKTLAVYQYDPEGNRREFSFHDYTNGGQIPGEMSVEFPVELRAYGEGLDATICLIANMDESMCRDIYNNSPLLTDFQAYHKVDVPYEGMSGSNLGAGHLTTSYMSGYYEGPVIENTSISVALGRIISNFNIGIIVSEDFPWNSRPSQVRLQLQNIPMQTFAFPPRVSDYEGLSIPRGSFQEESLQVSTTEYNRCYYYVAAFAALTKDDACRLHISTTINGQTREATVLLGNDEPGTPNRSYNVWRNSNYTFNLRLVPKGNKKSQYEARPGEIIVPL
;
A
#
# COMPACT_ATOMS: atom_id res chain seq x y z
N MET A 1 68.01 -13.08 6.79
CA MET A 1 68.72 -12.72 8.04
C MET A 1 68.60 -11.23 8.23
N HIS A 2 68.13 -10.87 9.42
CA HIS A 2 67.80 -9.54 9.90
C HIS A 2 69.02 -8.63 10.19
N CYS A 3 68.73 -7.31 10.19
CA CYS A 3 69.33 -6.26 11.04
C CYS A 3 70.75 -5.77 10.70
N PHE A 4 71.18 -4.52 10.94
CA PHE A 4 70.69 -3.28 11.60
C PHE A 4 71.56 -2.13 11.01
N SER A 5 71.12 -0.87 10.88
CA SER A 5 71.48 0.23 11.82
C SER A 5 71.02 1.57 11.18
N LYS A 6 69.99 2.24 11.72
CA LYS A 6 70.03 3.46 12.56
C LYS A 6 70.88 4.62 12.02
N TYR A 7 70.24 5.78 11.78
CA TYR A 7 70.50 7.04 12.50
C TYR A 7 69.26 7.93 12.55
N ILE A 8 69.13 8.59 13.70
CA ILE A 8 68.09 9.49 14.19
C ILE A 8 68.41 10.91 13.74
N SER A 9 67.40 11.74 13.45
CA SER A 9 67.49 13.18 13.68
C SER A 9 66.12 13.80 13.96
N PHE A 10 66.12 14.59 15.03
CA PHE A 10 65.04 15.41 15.59
C PHE A 10 64.67 16.57 14.66
N GLY A 11 63.38 16.92 14.61
CA GLY A 11 62.89 18.15 14.00
C GLY A 11 61.56 18.55 14.62
N LEU A 12 61.63 19.49 15.56
CA LEU A 12 60.56 20.01 16.40
C LEU A 12 59.60 20.93 15.61
N LEU A 13 58.31 20.86 15.97
CA LEU A 13 57.27 21.90 16.01
C LEU A 13 57.42 23.16 15.11
N ALA A 14 56.41 23.35 14.24
CA ALA A 14 55.81 24.66 14.00
C ALA A 14 54.27 24.48 13.93
N LEU A 15 53.62 24.73 15.07
CA LEU A 15 52.18 24.95 15.17
C LEU A 15 51.86 26.30 14.49
N LEU A 16 51.36 26.28 13.26
CA LEU A 16 50.57 27.38 12.73
C LEU A 16 49.11 27.05 12.99
N GLY A 17 48.58 27.64 14.06
CA GLY A 17 47.16 27.70 14.30
C GLY A 17 46.49 28.51 13.20
N CYS A 18 45.98 27.80 12.18
CA CYS A 18 44.80 28.29 11.49
C CYS A 18 43.63 28.07 12.45
N SER A 19 43.27 29.13 13.18
CA SER A 19 41.94 29.30 13.70
C SER A 19 40.97 29.27 12.51
N CYS A 20 40.55 28.08 12.10
CA CYS A 20 39.30 27.90 11.40
C CYS A 20 38.23 28.33 12.39
N SER A 21 37.84 29.59 12.33
CA SER A 21 36.52 30.02 12.76
C SER A 21 35.54 29.07 12.11
N ARG A 22 35.02 28.11 12.88
CA ARG A 22 33.79 27.41 12.55
C ARG A 22 32.77 28.51 12.28
N PRO A 23 32.21 28.63 11.07
CA PRO A 23 30.94 29.30 10.96
C PRO A 23 29.98 28.49 11.84
N ASP A 24 29.32 29.16 12.77
CA ASP A 24 28.05 28.69 13.31
C ASP A 24 27.10 28.53 12.12
N ASP A 25 27.12 27.37 11.48
CA ASP A 25 26.22 27.00 10.39
C ASP A 25 24.93 26.42 11.01
N SER A 26 24.32 27.20 11.91
CA SER A 26 22.88 27.07 12.21
C SER A 26 22.05 27.89 11.21
N GLY A 27 22.61 28.14 10.02
CA GLY A 27 22.03 28.89 8.94
C GLY A 27 21.25 27.96 8.02
N ASN A 28 19.96 28.24 7.91
CA ASN A 28 19.08 27.73 6.88
C ASN A 28 19.75 27.96 5.50
N ARG A 29 20.43 26.96 4.93
CA ARG A 29 21.07 27.11 3.62
C ARG A 29 19.99 27.39 2.58
N GLU A 30 20.03 28.57 1.97
CA GLU A 30 19.10 28.90 0.89
C GLU A 30 19.45 28.05 -0.33
N GLY A 31 18.65 27.02 -0.60
CA GLY A 31 18.80 26.17 -1.78
C GLY A 31 18.57 26.96 -3.07
N THR A 32 19.24 26.53 -4.14
CA THR A 32 19.12 27.12 -5.48
C THR A 32 17.76 26.75 -6.07
N LEU A 33 17.01 27.75 -6.53
CA LEU A 33 15.69 27.54 -7.14
C LEU A 33 15.85 27.12 -8.60
N PHE A 34 15.19 26.02 -8.97
CA PHE A 34 15.10 25.52 -10.34
C PHE A 34 13.65 25.49 -10.81
N LYS A 35 13.44 25.78 -12.10
CA LYS A 35 12.18 25.53 -12.78
C LYS A 35 12.31 24.25 -13.58
N THR A 36 11.45 23.29 -13.29
CA THR A 36 11.43 22.01 -14.00
C THR A 36 9.99 21.50 -14.14
N ASN A 37 9.81 20.38 -14.85
CA ASN A 37 8.54 19.68 -14.95
C ASN A 37 8.55 18.45 -14.04
N LEU A 38 7.42 18.19 -13.39
CA LEU A 38 7.13 16.88 -12.83
C LEU A 38 6.21 16.13 -13.79
N HIS A 39 6.65 14.95 -14.21
CA HIS A 39 5.82 13.97 -14.88
C HIS A 39 5.42 12.89 -13.88
N VAL A 40 4.13 12.77 -13.61
CA VAL A 40 3.59 11.87 -12.59
C VAL A 40 2.60 10.92 -13.25
N SER A 41 2.78 9.63 -13.02
CA SER A 41 1.93 8.60 -13.63
C SER A 41 1.52 7.53 -12.63
N THR A 42 0.42 6.86 -12.92
CA THR A 42 0.02 5.64 -12.21
C THR A 42 0.52 4.40 -12.94
N LEU A 43 0.87 3.35 -12.20
CA LEU A 43 1.24 2.08 -12.81
C LEU A 43 -0.01 1.42 -13.44
N ALA A 44 0.11 1.00 -14.70
CA ALA A 44 -0.99 0.42 -15.47
C ALA A 44 -1.56 -0.84 -14.77
N PRO A 45 -2.88 -1.01 -14.74
CA PRO A 45 -3.51 -2.25 -14.27
C PRO A 45 -3.49 -3.34 -15.36
N GLU A 46 -3.39 -4.59 -14.93
CA GLU A 46 -3.66 -5.75 -15.79
C GLU A 46 -5.18 -5.81 -16.09
N GLU A 47 -5.55 -5.87 -17.38
CA GLU A 47 -6.95 -5.96 -17.83
C GLU A 47 -7.53 -7.37 -17.55
N HIS A 48 -8.68 -7.42 -16.88
CA HIS A 48 -9.53 -8.62 -16.82
C HIS A 48 -10.99 -8.26 -17.06
N THR A 49 -11.68 -9.07 -17.87
CA THR A 49 -13.04 -8.86 -18.38
C THR A 49 -14.12 -8.97 -17.30
N LEU A 50 -15.08 -8.04 -17.30
CA LEU A 50 -16.18 -7.90 -16.33
C LEU A 50 -17.40 -8.77 -16.68
N LEU A 51 -18.10 -9.31 -15.67
CA LEU A 51 -19.43 -9.93 -15.81
C LEU A 51 -20.40 -9.33 -14.79
N PRO A 52 -21.65 -8.99 -15.16
CA PRO A 52 -22.51 -8.20 -14.29
C PRO A 52 -23.27 -9.08 -13.30
N THR A 53 -22.98 -8.99 -12.00
CA THR A 53 -23.90 -8.68 -10.87
C THR A 53 -23.21 -8.89 -9.52
N ILE A 54 -23.54 -8.02 -8.54
CA ILE A 54 -22.97 -7.86 -7.18
C ILE A 54 -21.64 -7.06 -7.19
N GLN A 55 -21.54 -5.98 -6.40
CA GLN A 55 -20.42 -5.02 -6.45
C GLN A 55 -19.05 -5.68 -6.14
N ALA A 56 -18.97 -6.56 -5.14
CA ALA A 56 -17.75 -7.34 -4.85
C ALA A 56 -17.41 -8.39 -5.93
N ALA A 57 -18.34 -8.77 -6.81
CA ALA A 57 -18.09 -9.76 -7.87
C ALA A 57 -17.30 -9.18 -9.05
N ASN A 58 -17.18 -7.85 -9.12
CA ASN A 58 -16.40 -7.15 -10.13
C ASN A 58 -15.25 -6.36 -9.50
N GLN A 59 -14.09 -6.46 -10.12
CA GLN A 59 -12.97 -5.58 -9.83
C GLN A 59 -13.38 -4.15 -10.20
N MET A 60 -13.02 -3.14 -9.39
CA MET A 60 -13.22 -1.76 -9.78
C MET A 60 -12.44 -1.47 -11.06
N ASN A 61 -13.00 -0.66 -11.95
CA ASN A 61 -12.34 -0.35 -13.20
C ASN A 61 -11.03 0.40 -12.94
N PRO A 62 -9.99 0.15 -13.76
CA PRO A 62 -8.81 1.00 -13.85
C PRO A 62 -9.11 2.50 -13.80
N GLU A 63 -10.10 2.93 -14.56
CA GLU A 63 -10.54 4.33 -14.71
C GLU A 63 -11.20 4.90 -13.44
N ASP A 64 -11.61 4.06 -12.49
CA ASP A 64 -12.15 4.51 -11.21
C ASP A 64 -11.07 4.55 -10.12
N LEU A 65 -10.04 3.70 -10.26
CA LEU A 65 -8.98 3.49 -9.25
C LEU A 65 -7.72 4.32 -9.47
N ASN A 66 -7.41 4.67 -10.72
CA ASN A 66 -6.10 5.17 -11.12
C ASN A 66 -6.04 6.62 -11.57
N PRO A 67 -7.12 7.32 -11.93
CA PRO A 67 -6.97 8.72 -12.26
C PRO A 67 -6.40 9.52 -11.09
N ILE A 68 -5.47 10.40 -11.42
CA ILE A 68 -4.98 11.48 -10.58
C ILE A 68 -6.01 12.59 -10.69
N LYS A 69 -6.82 12.74 -9.64
CA LYS A 69 -7.84 13.79 -9.46
C LYS A 69 -7.21 15.01 -8.81
N THR A 70 -6.48 14.80 -7.73
CA THR A 70 -5.74 15.84 -7.02
C THR A 70 -4.32 15.38 -6.74
N LEU A 71 -3.39 16.30 -6.58
CA LEU A 71 -1.99 16.00 -6.28
C LEU A 71 -1.39 17.05 -5.35
N ALA A 72 -0.98 16.61 -4.17
CA ALA A 72 -0.16 17.38 -3.25
C ALA A 72 1.31 17.03 -3.44
N VAL A 73 2.16 18.06 -3.52
CA VAL A 73 3.61 17.95 -3.68
C VAL A 73 4.26 18.57 -2.44
N TYR A 74 5.11 17.79 -1.76
CA TYR A 74 5.85 18.18 -0.57
C TYR A 74 7.33 18.13 -0.88
N GLN A 75 8.07 19.21 -0.60
CA GLN A 75 9.52 19.23 -0.77
C GLN A 75 10.22 19.23 0.59
N TYR A 76 11.27 18.41 0.70
CA TYR A 76 12.21 18.39 1.81
C TYR A 76 13.63 18.64 1.28
N ASP A 77 14.49 19.27 2.09
CA ASP A 77 15.92 19.36 1.81
C ASP A 77 16.64 18.02 2.12
N PRO A 78 17.93 17.88 1.77
CA PRO A 78 18.70 16.66 2.04
C PRO A 78 18.83 16.32 3.53
N GLU A 79 18.72 17.31 4.42
CA GLU A 79 18.68 17.11 5.87
C GLU A 79 17.28 16.68 6.38
N GLY A 80 16.30 16.63 5.50
CA GLY A 80 14.92 16.23 5.78
C GLY A 80 14.04 17.34 6.33
N ASN A 81 14.45 18.62 6.30
CA ASN A 81 13.61 19.74 6.72
C ASN A 81 12.63 20.12 5.62
N ARG A 82 11.38 20.38 6.03
CA ARG A 82 10.29 20.80 5.14
C ARG A 82 10.60 22.14 4.45
N ARG A 83 10.31 22.20 3.15
CA ARG A 83 10.53 23.38 2.30
C ARG A 83 9.22 23.89 1.71
N GLU A 84 8.82 23.34 0.57
CA GLU A 84 7.71 23.87 -0.23
C GLU A 84 6.52 22.90 -0.27
N PHE A 85 5.33 23.44 -0.51
CA PHE A 85 4.09 22.69 -0.69
C PHE A 85 3.27 23.30 -1.81
N SER A 86 2.76 22.44 -2.68
CA SER A 86 1.76 22.83 -3.69
C SER A 86 0.66 21.78 -3.80
N PHE A 87 -0.51 22.21 -4.23
CA PHE A 87 -1.67 21.36 -4.44
C PHE A 87 -2.28 21.67 -5.80
N HIS A 88 -2.61 20.62 -6.55
CA HIS A 88 -3.11 20.70 -7.92
C HIS A 88 -4.41 19.91 -8.05
N ASP A 89 -5.41 20.49 -8.70
CA ASP A 89 -6.68 19.83 -9.04
C ASP A 89 -6.76 19.60 -10.56
N TYR A 90 -6.91 18.35 -10.95
CA TYR A 90 -7.04 17.89 -12.33
C TYR A 90 -8.47 17.45 -12.68
N THR A 91 -9.43 17.72 -11.81
CA THR A 91 -10.84 17.39 -12.04
C THR A 91 -11.66 18.57 -12.54
N ASN A 92 -11.08 19.77 -12.67
CA ASN A 92 -11.81 21.01 -12.94
C ASN A 92 -12.98 21.18 -11.94
N GLY A 93 -12.70 21.06 -10.64
CA GLY A 93 -13.73 21.12 -9.59
C GLY A 93 -14.71 19.95 -9.61
N GLY A 94 -14.25 18.75 -9.97
CA GLY A 94 -15.04 17.51 -10.00
C GLY A 94 -15.81 17.24 -11.30
N GLN A 95 -15.58 18.01 -12.36
CA GLN A 95 -16.28 17.88 -13.65
C GLN A 95 -15.70 16.81 -14.58
N ILE A 96 -14.40 16.54 -14.47
CA ILE A 96 -13.71 15.48 -15.24
C ILE A 96 -13.15 14.42 -14.29
N PRO A 97 -13.01 13.16 -14.72
CA PRO A 97 -12.65 12.04 -13.85
C PRO A 97 -11.21 12.09 -13.28
N GLY A 98 -10.37 13.01 -13.78
CA GLY A 98 -8.93 13.08 -13.53
C GLY A 98 -8.13 12.48 -14.69
N GLU A 99 -6.81 12.41 -14.52
CA GLU A 99 -5.87 12.02 -15.58
C GLU A 99 -5.01 10.82 -15.15
N MET A 100 -4.69 9.91 -16.06
CA MET A 100 -3.83 8.75 -15.75
C MET A 100 -2.35 9.12 -15.57
N SER A 101 -1.96 10.24 -16.18
CA SER A 101 -0.64 10.86 -16.10
C SER A 101 -0.79 12.37 -16.20
N VAL A 102 -0.03 13.10 -15.40
CA VAL A 102 -0.01 14.57 -15.43
C VAL A 102 1.42 15.06 -15.60
N GLU A 103 1.57 16.14 -16.36
CA GLU A 103 2.83 16.87 -16.47
C GLU A 103 2.58 18.34 -16.16
N PHE A 104 3.36 18.90 -15.24
CA PHE A 104 3.18 20.29 -14.83
C PHE A 104 4.51 20.92 -14.39
N PRO A 105 4.67 22.24 -14.61
CA PRO A 105 5.84 22.95 -14.14
C PRO A 105 5.82 23.10 -12.62
N VAL A 106 6.99 22.97 -12.00
CA VAL A 106 7.22 23.21 -10.58
C VAL A 106 8.48 24.03 -10.36
N GLU A 107 8.46 24.80 -9.29
CA GLU A 107 9.65 25.44 -8.75
C GLU A 107 10.14 24.57 -7.59
N LEU A 108 11.41 24.18 -7.63
CA LEU A 108 12.02 23.28 -6.65
C LEU A 108 13.35 23.84 -6.20
N ARG A 109 13.63 23.77 -4.90
CA ARG A 109 14.95 24.11 -4.35
C ARG A 109 15.87 22.90 -4.30
N ALA A 110 17.07 23.03 -4.82
CA ALA A 110 18.11 22.02 -4.75
C ALA A 110 19.28 22.49 -3.89
N TYR A 111 19.94 21.54 -3.23
CA TYR A 111 20.90 21.83 -2.16
C TYR A 111 22.23 21.11 -2.38
N GLY A 112 23.30 21.74 -1.90
CA GLY A 112 24.65 21.19 -1.97
C GLY A 112 25.21 21.10 -3.39
N GLU A 113 26.38 20.46 -3.52
CA GLU A 113 27.06 20.26 -4.81
C GLU A 113 26.31 19.27 -5.71
N GLY A 114 25.54 18.34 -5.11
CA GLY A 114 24.72 17.36 -5.83
C GLY A 114 23.43 17.95 -6.41
N LEU A 115 23.04 19.17 -6.01
CA LEU A 115 21.75 19.77 -6.33
C LEU A 115 20.57 18.87 -5.92
N ASP A 116 20.69 18.20 -4.78
CA ASP A 116 19.74 17.18 -4.36
C ASP A 116 18.47 17.80 -3.75
N ALA A 117 17.35 17.11 -3.95
CA ALA A 117 16.08 17.38 -3.27
C ALA A 117 15.30 16.08 -3.05
N THR A 118 14.43 16.08 -2.04
CA THR A 118 13.43 15.03 -1.84
C THR A 118 12.03 15.60 -2.10
N ILE A 119 11.28 14.94 -2.97
CA ILE A 119 9.92 15.31 -3.33
C ILE A 119 9.01 14.13 -2.96
N CYS A 120 8.00 14.39 -2.15
CA CYS A 120 6.96 13.41 -1.84
C CYS A 120 5.64 13.85 -2.47
N LEU A 121 4.87 12.89 -2.98
CA LEU A 121 3.57 13.15 -3.60
C LEU A 121 2.48 12.31 -2.93
N ILE A 122 1.32 12.94 -2.73
CA ILE A 122 0.08 12.27 -2.32
C ILE A 122 -1.02 12.69 -3.29
N ALA A 123 -1.68 11.71 -3.89
CA ALA A 123 -2.77 11.95 -4.84
C ALA A 123 -4.14 11.58 -4.26
N ASN A 124 -5.16 12.25 -4.79
CA ASN A 124 -6.58 12.03 -4.53
C ASN A 124 -7.05 12.29 -3.10
N MET A 125 -6.24 12.98 -2.31
CA MET A 125 -6.59 13.41 -0.95
C MET A 125 -7.04 14.86 -0.96
N ASP A 126 -7.93 15.21 -0.04
CA ASP A 126 -8.43 16.58 0.10
C ASP A 126 -7.31 17.56 0.47
N GLU A 127 -7.42 18.80 -0.01
CA GLU A 127 -6.40 19.82 0.22
C GLU A 127 -6.20 20.14 1.71
N SER A 128 -7.29 20.16 2.50
CA SER A 128 -7.21 20.39 3.95
C SER A 128 -6.38 19.32 4.65
N MET A 129 -6.65 18.04 4.34
CA MET A 129 -5.87 16.92 4.88
C MET A 129 -4.41 17.00 4.45
N CYS A 130 -4.14 17.34 3.18
CA CYS A 130 -2.78 17.53 2.68
C CYS A 130 -2.05 18.68 3.39
N ARG A 131 -2.74 19.81 3.63
CA ARG A 131 -2.17 20.93 4.40
C ARG A 131 -1.91 20.55 5.85
N ASP A 132 -2.78 19.76 6.46
CA ASP A 132 -2.57 19.26 7.82
C ASP A 132 -1.35 18.36 7.90
N ILE A 133 -1.15 17.47 6.91
CA ILE A 133 0.07 16.67 6.77
C ILE A 133 1.30 17.59 6.65
N TYR A 134 1.26 18.58 5.75
CA TYR A 134 2.37 19.53 5.57
C TYR A 134 2.70 20.26 6.87
N ASN A 135 1.70 20.85 7.53
CA ASN A 135 1.87 21.66 8.73
C ASN A 135 2.45 20.87 9.89
N ASN A 136 2.04 19.61 10.04
CA ASN A 136 2.47 18.72 11.12
C ASN A 136 3.70 17.85 10.77
N SER A 137 4.31 18.04 9.61
CA SER A 137 5.53 17.32 9.18
C SER A 137 6.70 18.28 8.94
N PRO A 138 7.26 18.93 9.97
CA PRO A 138 8.45 19.75 9.78
C PRO A 138 9.65 18.94 9.29
N LEU A 139 9.68 17.62 9.58
CA LEU A 139 10.72 16.70 9.13
C LEU A 139 10.15 15.63 8.19
N LEU A 140 10.98 15.16 7.25
CA LEU A 140 10.66 14.04 6.35
C LEU A 140 10.32 12.76 7.13
N THR A 141 10.99 12.54 8.27
CA THR A 141 10.68 11.41 9.15
C THR A 141 9.27 11.51 9.72
N ASP A 142 8.78 12.73 10.00
CA ASP A 142 7.43 12.92 10.52
C ASP A 142 6.39 12.64 9.43
N PHE A 143 6.70 13.08 8.20
CA PHE A 143 5.88 12.80 7.03
C PHE A 143 5.74 11.29 6.75
N GLN A 144 6.84 10.54 6.88
CA GLN A 144 6.88 9.09 6.66
C GLN A 144 6.17 8.30 7.78
N ALA A 145 6.23 8.77 9.02
CA ALA A 145 5.86 7.97 10.19
C ALA A 145 4.47 8.27 10.77
N TYR A 146 3.88 9.46 10.59
CA TYR A 146 2.75 9.88 11.45
C TYR A 146 1.39 10.08 10.77
N HIS A 147 1.33 10.08 9.43
CA HIS A 147 0.09 10.41 8.72
C HIS A 147 -0.74 9.19 8.39
N LYS A 148 -1.46 8.73 9.40
CA LYS A 148 -2.55 7.76 9.24
C LYS A 148 -3.76 8.46 8.65
N VAL A 149 -4.36 7.82 7.67
CA VAL A 149 -5.58 8.31 7.02
C VAL A 149 -6.63 7.22 7.05
N ASP A 150 -7.88 7.64 7.21
CA ASP A 150 -9.01 6.76 7.04
C ASP A 150 -9.04 6.27 5.59
N VAL A 151 -9.24 4.96 5.43
CA VAL A 151 -9.39 4.37 4.11
C VAL A 151 -10.82 4.66 3.66
N PRO A 152 -11.02 5.26 2.47
CA PRO A 152 -12.33 5.73 2.03
C PRO A 152 -13.21 4.58 1.50
N TYR A 153 -13.48 3.59 2.36
CA TYR A 153 -14.35 2.45 2.05
C TYR A 153 -15.78 2.90 1.76
N GLU A 154 -16.36 2.34 0.70
CA GLU A 154 -17.77 2.57 0.37
C GLU A 154 -18.68 1.97 1.45
N GLY A 155 -19.80 2.65 1.74
CA GLY A 155 -20.83 2.16 2.67
C GLY A 155 -20.41 2.06 4.13
N MET A 156 -19.30 2.69 4.51
CA MET A 156 -18.75 2.64 5.87
C MET A 156 -19.71 3.24 6.90
N SER A 157 -20.06 2.46 7.93
CA SER A 157 -20.86 2.89 9.08
C SER A 157 -20.36 2.20 10.35
N GLY A 158 -19.62 2.95 11.18
CA GLY A 158 -18.88 2.37 12.30
C GLY A 158 -17.88 1.33 11.83
N SER A 159 -17.92 0.12 12.39
CA SER A 159 -17.06 -1.01 12.01
C SER A 159 -17.61 -1.84 10.84
N ASN A 160 -18.78 -1.49 10.30
CA ASN A 160 -19.33 -2.15 9.11
C ASN A 160 -18.81 -1.43 7.87
N LEU A 161 -18.06 -2.15 7.07
CA LEU A 161 -17.57 -1.70 5.78
C LEU A 161 -18.55 -2.23 4.72
N GLY A 162 -18.74 -1.52 3.61
CA GLY A 162 -19.65 -1.96 2.53
C GLY A 162 -19.14 -3.21 1.80
N ALA A 163 -19.32 -3.25 0.48
CA ALA A 163 -19.04 -4.44 -0.33
C ALA A 163 -17.55 -4.63 -0.69
N GLY A 164 -16.61 -4.00 0.02
CA GLY A 164 -15.17 -4.14 -0.29
C GLY A 164 -14.60 -3.12 -1.28
N HIS A 165 -15.38 -2.14 -1.74
CA HIS A 165 -14.98 -1.09 -2.69
C HIS A 165 -14.54 0.20 -2.00
N LEU A 166 -13.92 1.09 -2.79
CA LEU A 166 -13.47 2.41 -2.36
C LEU A 166 -14.27 3.51 -3.06
N THR A 167 -14.55 4.59 -2.35
CA THR A 167 -15.10 5.81 -2.95
C THR A 167 -14.00 6.64 -3.63
N THR A 168 -12.75 6.51 -3.20
CA THR A 168 -11.57 7.17 -3.80
C THR A 168 -10.31 6.35 -3.52
N SER A 169 -9.37 6.33 -4.47
CA SER A 169 -8.10 5.61 -4.32
C SER A 169 -6.97 6.61 -4.05
N TYR A 170 -6.49 6.65 -2.80
CA TYR A 170 -5.31 7.44 -2.43
C TYR A 170 -4.04 6.76 -2.93
N MET A 171 -3.11 7.56 -3.42
CA MET A 171 -1.83 7.09 -3.96
C MET A 171 -0.67 7.94 -3.46
N SER A 172 0.53 7.36 -3.45
CA SER A 172 1.74 8.05 -3.01
C SER A 172 2.94 7.66 -3.87
N GLY A 173 3.91 8.55 -3.96
CA GLY A 173 5.18 8.34 -4.65
C GLY A 173 6.22 9.35 -4.19
N TYR A 174 7.48 9.13 -4.54
CA TYR A 174 8.55 10.07 -4.20
C TYR A 174 9.68 10.06 -5.23
N TYR A 175 10.47 11.13 -5.16
CA TYR A 175 11.74 11.28 -5.86
C TYR A 175 12.78 11.74 -4.85
N GLU A 176 14.00 11.21 -4.98
CA GLU A 176 15.17 11.66 -4.25
C GLU A 176 16.34 11.70 -5.24
N GLY A 177 16.95 12.86 -5.38
CA GLY A 177 18.07 13.05 -6.30
C GLY A 177 18.20 14.48 -6.83
N PRO A 178 19.03 14.67 -7.87
CA PRO A 178 19.41 15.97 -8.38
C PRO A 178 18.26 16.68 -9.13
N VAL A 179 18.04 17.95 -8.84
CA VAL A 179 17.15 18.83 -9.62
C VAL A 179 17.97 19.56 -10.67
N ILE A 180 17.68 19.27 -11.94
CA ILE A 180 18.36 19.85 -13.09
C ILE A 180 17.37 20.72 -13.85
N GLU A 181 17.77 21.95 -14.18
CA GLU A 181 16.95 22.88 -14.97
C GLU A 181 16.53 22.24 -16.30
N ASN A 182 15.27 22.46 -16.70
CA ASN A 182 14.71 21.96 -17.97
C ASN A 182 14.73 20.43 -18.15
N THR A 183 14.91 19.65 -17.07
CA THR A 183 14.87 18.17 -17.12
C THR A 183 13.70 17.63 -16.31
N SER A 184 12.76 16.94 -16.96
CA SER A 184 11.58 16.41 -16.29
C SER A 184 11.93 15.34 -15.26
N ILE A 185 11.40 15.49 -14.04
CA ILE A 185 11.48 14.49 -12.98
C ILE A 185 10.26 13.58 -13.10
N SER A 186 10.48 12.27 -13.24
CA SER A 186 9.41 11.28 -13.35
C SER A 186 9.15 10.59 -12.02
N VAL A 187 7.89 10.56 -11.57
CA VAL A 187 7.48 9.85 -10.35
C VAL A 187 6.30 8.92 -10.62
N ALA A 188 6.45 7.66 -10.27
CA ALA A 188 5.36 6.69 -10.30
C ALA A 188 4.60 6.69 -8.97
N LEU A 189 3.27 6.72 -9.05
CA LEU A 189 2.38 6.61 -7.90
C LEU A 189 1.94 5.16 -7.69
N GLY A 190 1.97 4.72 -6.43
CA GLY A 190 1.39 3.46 -5.99
C GLY A 190 0.22 3.70 -5.04
N ARG A 191 -0.83 2.89 -5.16
CA ARG A 191 -1.99 2.96 -4.26
C ARG A 191 -1.58 2.62 -2.82
N ILE A 192 -2.21 3.23 -1.81
CA ILE A 192 -1.96 2.87 -0.40
C ILE A 192 -2.71 1.62 0.04
N ILE A 193 -3.62 1.14 -0.81
CA ILE A 193 -4.44 -0.06 -0.67
C ILE A 193 -3.95 -1.19 -1.60
N SER A 194 -4.43 -2.39 -1.34
CA SER A 194 -4.13 -3.62 -2.07
C SER A 194 -5.42 -4.27 -2.55
N ASN A 195 -5.33 -5.08 -3.61
CA ASN A 195 -6.47 -5.82 -4.14
C ASN A 195 -6.40 -7.28 -3.70
N PHE A 196 -7.46 -7.80 -3.11
CA PHE A 196 -7.66 -9.20 -2.79
C PHE A 196 -8.61 -9.82 -3.80
N ASN A 197 -8.09 -10.73 -4.62
CA ASN A 197 -8.83 -11.53 -5.58
C ASN A 197 -9.06 -12.93 -4.99
N ILE A 198 -10.28 -13.19 -4.54
CA ILE A 198 -10.66 -14.43 -3.87
C ILE A 198 -11.46 -15.29 -4.85
N GLY A 199 -10.82 -16.34 -5.35
CA GLY A 199 -11.45 -17.36 -6.19
C GLY A 199 -11.96 -18.51 -5.34
N ILE A 200 -13.21 -18.94 -5.54
CA ILE A 200 -13.82 -20.07 -4.84
C ILE A 200 -14.35 -21.10 -5.84
N ILE A 201 -14.01 -22.37 -5.61
CA ILE A 201 -14.54 -23.52 -6.34
C ILE A 201 -14.97 -24.61 -5.36
N VAL A 202 -16.01 -25.37 -5.73
CA VAL A 202 -16.49 -26.52 -4.96
C VAL A 202 -15.89 -27.80 -5.52
N SER A 203 -15.34 -28.66 -4.65
CA SER A 203 -14.82 -29.95 -5.10
C SER A 203 -15.94 -30.87 -5.61
N GLU A 204 -15.62 -31.67 -6.63
CA GLU A 204 -16.49 -32.75 -7.09
C GLU A 204 -16.70 -33.84 -6.04
N ASP A 205 -15.83 -33.91 -5.02
CA ASP A 205 -15.91 -34.84 -3.89
C ASP A 205 -17.16 -34.66 -3.02
N PHE A 206 -17.85 -33.53 -3.12
CA PHE A 206 -19.15 -33.38 -2.46
C PHE A 206 -20.16 -34.35 -3.06
N PRO A 207 -20.86 -35.15 -2.23
CA PRO A 207 -21.99 -35.93 -2.68
C PRO A 207 -23.00 -35.02 -3.39
N TRP A 208 -23.56 -35.51 -4.51
CA TRP A 208 -24.42 -34.71 -5.39
C TRP A 208 -25.56 -33.98 -4.65
N ASN A 209 -26.17 -34.64 -3.68
CA ASN A 209 -27.29 -34.11 -2.88
C ASN A 209 -26.86 -33.18 -1.73
N SER A 210 -25.57 -33.04 -1.47
CA SER A 210 -25.03 -32.23 -0.38
C SER A 210 -23.97 -31.24 -0.88
N ARG A 211 -23.98 -30.95 -2.18
CA ARG A 211 -23.05 -30.01 -2.79
C ARG A 211 -23.56 -28.58 -2.58
N PRO A 212 -22.74 -27.67 -2.02
CA PRO A 212 -23.14 -26.28 -1.90
C PRO A 212 -23.26 -25.65 -3.29
N SER A 213 -24.39 -25.02 -3.57
CA SER A 213 -24.59 -24.18 -4.76
C SER A 213 -24.31 -22.69 -4.49
N GLN A 214 -24.35 -22.30 -3.21
CA GLN A 214 -24.11 -20.94 -2.75
C GLN A 214 -23.32 -20.96 -1.46
N VAL A 215 -22.44 -19.97 -1.31
CA VAL A 215 -21.73 -19.69 -0.06
C VAL A 215 -21.92 -18.23 0.32
N ARG A 216 -21.83 -17.95 1.62
CA ARG A 216 -21.77 -16.61 2.18
C ARG A 216 -20.35 -16.31 2.62
N LEU A 217 -19.88 -15.12 2.30
CA LEU A 217 -18.51 -14.68 2.51
C LEU A 217 -18.52 -13.40 3.33
N GLN A 218 -17.68 -13.34 4.35
CA GLN A 218 -17.44 -12.11 5.07
C GLN A 218 -15.95 -11.96 5.33
N LEU A 219 -15.35 -10.89 4.81
CA LEU A 219 -13.97 -10.57 5.08
C LEU A 219 -13.89 -9.63 6.30
N GLN A 220 -13.24 -10.10 7.34
CA GLN A 220 -13.21 -9.53 8.68
C GLN A 220 -11.80 -9.10 9.07
N ASN A 221 -11.72 -8.30 10.14
CA ASN A 221 -10.47 -7.81 10.70
C ASN A 221 -9.72 -6.86 9.76
N ILE A 222 -10.46 -6.07 9.00
CA ILE A 222 -9.94 -5.17 7.97
C ILE A 222 -9.49 -3.85 8.62
N PRO A 223 -8.24 -3.41 8.44
CA PRO A 223 -7.81 -2.11 8.93
C PRO A 223 -8.60 -0.98 8.28
N MET A 224 -9.14 -0.07 9.10
CA MET A 224 -9.91 1.09 8.65
C MET A 224 -9.02 2.31 8.38
N GLN A 225 -7.76 2.25 8.83
CA GLN A 225 -6.76 3.28 8.62
C GLN A 225 -5.48 2.65 8.09
N THR A 226 -4.73 3.42 7.31
CA THR A 226 -3.37 3.08 6.89
C THR A 226 -2.55 4.34 6.74
N PHE A 227 -1.26 4.20 6.44
CA PHE A 227 -0.37 5.35 6.25
C PHE A 227 -0.53 5.93 4.86
N ALA A 228 -0.70 7.25 4.78
CA ALA A 228 -0.77 7.99 3.51
C ALA A 228 0.53 7.86 2.69
N PHE A 229 1.65 7.65 3.38
CA PHE A 229 2.96 7.45 2.78
C PHE A 229 3.63 6.19 3.34
N PRO A 230 4.50 5.49 2.58
CA PRO A 230 5.38 4.45 3.08
C PRO A 230 5.93 4.55 4.49
N PRO A 231 5.38 3.77 5.46
CA PRO A 231 6.02 3.61 6.75
C PRO A 231 7.14 2.56 6.63
N ARG A 232 8.05 2.55 7.61
CA ARG A 232 8.94 1.41 7.85
C ARG A 232 8.17 0.29 8.54
N VAL A 233 8.63 -0.96 8.40
CA VAL A 233 7.95 -2.12 9.02
C VAL A 233 7.87 -1.98 10.55
N SER A 234 8.91 -1.43 11.17
CA SER A 234 8.96 -1.10 12.61
C SER A 234 7.83 -0.19 13.05
N ASP A 235 7.33 0.66 12.15
CA ASP A 235 6.33 1.67 12.50
C ASP A 235 4.94 1.05 12.68
N TYR A 236 4.75 -0.22 12.29
CA TYR A 236 3.54 -0.98 12.60
C TYR A 236 3.55 -1.60 14.00
N GLU A 237 4.70 -1.67 14.69
CA GLU A 237 4.80 -2.32 15.99
C GLU A 237 4.09 -1.51 17.10
N GLY A 238 3.25 -2.17 17.89
CA GLY A 238 2.53 -1.54 19.00
C GLY A 238 1.38 -0.62 18.60
N LEU A 239 1.05 -0.52 17.31
CA LEU A 239 -0.06 0.30 16.83
C LEU A 239 -1.41 -0.40 16.95
N SER A 240 -2.34 0.25 17.65
CA SER A 240 -3.76 -0.09 17.56
C SER A 240 -4.37 0.65 16.37
N ILE A 241 -4.78 -0.12 15.35
CA ILE A 241 -5.52 0.38 14.19
C ILE A 241 -6.96 -0.11 14.32
N PRO A 242 -7.98 0.76 14.21
CA PRO A 242 -9.37 0.34 14.19
C PRO A 242 -9.63 -0.66 13.06
N ARG A 243 -10.43 -1.68 13.35
CA ARG A 243 -10.74 -2.74 12.38
C ARG A 243 -12.23 -2.95 12.22
N GLY A 244 -12.63 -3.25 10.99
CA GLY A 244 -14.00 -3.54 10.60
C GLY A 244 -14.15 -4.87 9.88
N SER A 245 -15.35 -5.08 9.38
CA SER A 245 -15.71 -6.22 8.53
C SER A 245 -16.49 -5.72 7.34
N PHE A 246 -16.18 -6.23 6.15
CA PHE A 246 -17.03 -6.00 4.99
C PHE A 246 -18.40 -6.67 5.17
N GLN A 247 -19.38 -6.17 4.44
CA GLN A 247 -20.71 -6.74 4.40
C GLN A 247 -20.65 -8.21 3.98
N GLU A 248 -21.52 -9.04 4.55
CA GLU A 248 -21.64 -10.43 4.12
C GLU A 248 -22.23 -10.49 2.71
N GLU A 249 -21.56 -11.22 1.84
CA GLU A 249 -21.93 -11.38 0.43
C GLU A 249 -22.31 -12.83 0.13
N SER A 250 -23.27 -13.03 -0.77
CA SER A 250 -23.66 -14.36 -1.26
C SER A 250 -23.09 -14.62 -2.64
N LEU A 251 -22.30 -15.68 -2.78
CA LEU A 251 -21.66 -16.08 -4.03
C LEU A 251 -22.21 -17.43 -4.51
N GLN A 252 -22.69 -17.47 -5.75
CA GLN A 252 -22.96 -18.75 -6.43
C GLN A 252 -21.63 -19.43 -6.74
N VAL A 253 -21.57 -20.74 -6.52
CA VAL A 253 -20.34 -21.51 -6.68
C VAL A 253 -20.55 -22.71 -7.60
N SER A 254 -19.50 -23.07 -8.33
CA SER A 254 -19.52 -24.18 -9.29
C SER A 254 -18.39 -25.17 -8.99
N THR A 255 -18.40 -26.31 -9.70
CA THR A 255 -17.32 -27.30 -9.64
C THR A 255 -16.35 -27.21 -10.81
N THR A 256 -16.65 -26.37 -11.81
CA THR A 256 -15.93 -26.30 -13.07
C THR A 256 -14.97 -25.13 -13.14
N GLU A 257 -15.27 -24.03 -12.45
CA GLU A 257 -14.48 -22.82 -12.49
C GLU A 257 -14.48 -22.06 -11.16
N TYR A 258 -13.47 -21.21 -11.00
CA TYR A 258 -13.36 -20.32 -9.86
C TYR A 258 -14.32 -19.15 -10.00
N ASN A 259 -15.22 -19.02 -9.03
CA ASN A 259 -16.09 -17.86 -8.88
C ASN A 259 -15.34 -16.82 -8.05
N ARG A 260 -15.20 -15.59 -8.56
CA ARG A 260 -14.30 -14.58 -7.97
C ARG A 260 -15.07 -13.49 -7.25
N CYS A 261 -14.44 -12.97 -6.19
CA CYS A 261 -14.82 -11.73 -5.54
C CYS A 261 -13.57 -10.90 -5.23
N TYR A 262 -13.73 -9.59 -5.21
CA TYR A 262 -12.65 -8.60 -5.12
C TYR A 262 -12.88 -7.68 -3.92
N TYR A 263 -11.83 -7.49 -3.13
CA TYR A 263 -11.85 -6.59 -1.98
C TYR A 263 -10.63 -5.68 -2.01
N TYR A 264 -10.83 -4.39 -1.76
CA TYR A 264 -9.73 -3.46 -1.55
C TYR A 264 -9.42 -3.40 -0.06
N VAL A 265 -8.17 -3.65 0.30
CA VAL A 265 -7.75 -3.80 1.69
C VAL A 265 -6.59 -2.85 1.95
N ALA A 266 -6.63 -2.12 3.05
CA ALA A 266 -5.52 -1.27 3.47
C ALA A 266 -4.26 -2.10 3.68
N ALA A 267 -3.08 -1.53 3.45
CA ALA A 267 -1.84 -2.18 3.85
C ALA A 267 -1.74 -2.26 5.38
N PHE A 268 -1.25 -3.39 5.90
CA PHE A 268 -1.00 -3.59 7.32
C PHE A 268 0.08 -4.65 7.56
N ALA A 269 0.77 -4.54 8.69
CA ALA A 269 1.55 -5.64 9.24
C ALA A 269 0.70 -6.46 10.22
N ALA A 270 0.72 -7.77 10.08
CA ALA A 270 0.11 -8.72 11.00
C ALA A 270 1.20 -9.28 11.92
N LEU A 271 1.35 -8.67 13.10
CA LEU A 271 2.35 -9.09 14.09
C LEU A 271 2.02 -10.47 14.66
N THR A 272 0.73 -10.81 14.74
CA THR A 272 0.23 -12.09 15.19
C THR A 272 -0.81 -12.67 14.22
N LYS A 273 -1.16 -13.94 14.40
CA LYS A 273 -2.28 -14.55 13.67
C LYS A 273 -3.61 -13.86 13.94
N ASP A 274 -3.74 -13.21 15.10
CA ASP A 274 -4.97 -12.51 15.47
C ASP A 274 -5.15 -11.19 14.72
N ASP A 275 -4.06 -10.66 14.16
CA ASP A 275 -4.02 -9.47 13.32
C ASP A 275 -4.25 -9.77 11.83
N ALA A 276 -4.33 -11.04 11.44
CA ALA A 276 -4.54 -11.41 10.05
C ALA A 276 -5.96 -11.07 9.58
N CYS A 277 -6.11 -10.72 8.30
CA CYS A 277 -7.43 -10.68 7.67
C CYS A 277 -8.04 -12.08 7.67
N ARG A 278 -9.34 -12.16 7.98
CA ARG A 278 -10.06 -13.43 8.09
C ARG A 278 -11.19 -13.47 7.09
N LEU A 279 -11.18 -14.46 6.20
CA LEU A 279 -12.33 -14.76 5.36
C LEU A 279 -13.19 -15.80 6.07
N HIS A 280 -14.36 -15.39 6.54
CA HIS A 280 -15.40 -16.28 7.02
C HIS A 280 -16.23 -16.78 5.85
N ILE A 281 -16.42 -18.10 5.76
CA ILE A 281 -17.18 -18.77 4.71
C ILE A 281 -18.25 -19.61 5.39
N SER A 282 -19.52 -19.40 5.05
CA SER A 282 -20.62 -20.23 5.51
C SER A 282 -21.49 -20.74 4.37
N THR A 283 -22.10 -21.90 4.53
CA THR A 283 -23.09 -22.45 3.59
C THR A 283 -24.07 -23.34 4.33
N THR A 284 -25.21 -23.63 3.72
CA THR A 284 -26.20 -24.57 4.27
C THR A 284 -26.21 -25.85 3.45
N ILE A 285 -25.85 -26.97 4.08
CA ILE A 285 -25.85 -28.30 3.46
C ILE A 285 -26.79 -29.19 4.26
N ASN A 286 -27.82 -29.75 3.60
CA ASN A 286 -28.83 -30.60 4.23
C ASN A 286 -29.50 -29.96 5.48
N GLY A 287 -29.77 -28.66 5.42
CA GLY A 287 -30.36 -27.89 6.52
C GLY A 287 -29.41 -27.58 7.68
N GLN A 288 -28.13 -27.97 7.59
CA GLN A 288 -27.10 -27.64 8.58
C GLN A 288 -26.17 -26.56 8.05
N THR A 289 -25.90 -25.54 8.87
CA THR A 289 -24.90 -24.53 8.53
C THR A 289 -23.50 -25.12 8.73
N ARG A 290 -22.66 -24.97 7.71
CA ARG A 290 -21.25 -25.35 7.69
C ARG A 290 -20.41 -24.09 7.51
N GLU A 291 -19.36 -23.96 8.31
CA GLU A 291 -18.56 -22.74 8.37
C GLU A 291 -17.07 -23.06 8.44
N ALA A 292 -16.27 -22.19 7.85
CA ALA A 292 -14.83 -22.21 7.92
C ALA A 292 -14.27 -20.79 7.95
N THR A 293 -13.06 -20.64 8.49
CA THR A 293 -12.33 -19.38 8.49
C THR A 293 -10.96 -19.59 7.88
N VAL A 294 -10.59 -18.72 6.94
CA VAL A 294 -9.29 -18.73 6.28
C VAL A 294 -8.54 -17.45 6.64
N LEU A 295 -7.29 -17.60 7.13
CA LEU A 295 -6.40 -16.48 7.36
C LEU A 295 -5.68 -16.10 6.07
N LEU A 296 -5.82 -14.84 5.65
CA LEU A 296 -5.26 -14.29 4.42
C LEU A 296 -4.01 -13.46 4.72
N GLY A 297 -3.06 -13.44 3.78
CA GLY A 297 -1.74 -12.85 3.99
C GLY A 297 -0.81 -13.04 2.80
N ASN A 298 0.40 -12.50 2.88
CA ASN A 298 1.39 -12.54 1.80
C ASN A 298 2.08 -13.90 1.62
N ASP A 299 2.22 -14.69 2.68
CA ASP A 299 2.89 -15.99 2.59
C ASP A 299 1.90 -17.10 2.18
N GLU A 300 2.43 -18.13 1.53
CA GLU A 300 1.63 -19.29 1.13
C GLU A 300 1.08 -20.06 2.36
N PRO A 301 -0.06 -20.74 2.22
CA PRO A 301 -0.57 -21.63 3.26
C PRO A 301 0.42 -22.74 3.59
N GLY A 302 0.64 -23.01 4.88
CA GLY A 302 1.53 -24.08 5.34
C GLY A 302 2.99 -23.66 5.57
N THR A 303 3.38 -22.44 5.21
CA THR A 303 4.71 -21.91 5.53
C THR A 303 4.96 -21.88 7.05
N PRO A 304 6.08 -22.43 7.55
CA PRO A 304 6.47 -22.26 8.94
C PRO A 304 6.64 -20.78 9.27
N ASN A 305 6.06 -20.31 10.38
CA ASN A 305 6.08 -18.89 10.78
C ASN A 305 5.49 -17.93 9.71
N ARG A 306 4.46 -18.40 8.99
CA ARG A 306 3.71 -17.65 7.98
C ARG A 306 3.45 -16.19 8.39
N SER A 307 3.90 -15.25 7.57
CA SER A 307 3.53 -13.83 7.63
C SER A 307 2.14 -13.61 7.04
N TYR A 308 1.36 -12.74 7.71
CA TYR A 308 0.04 -12.32 7.24
C TYR A 308 -0.01 -10.84 6.84
N ASN A 309 1.16 -10.27 6.54
CA ASN A 309 1.29 -8.89 6.10
C ASN A 309 0.59 -8.67 4.76
N VAL A 310 0.08 -7.47 4.56
CA VAL A 310 -0.49 -7.00 3.31
C VAL A 310 0.22 -5.72 2.93
N TRP A 311 0.91 -5.77 1.80
CA TRP A 311 1.67 -4.67 1.24
C TRP A 311 0.81 -3.89 0.28
N ARG A 312 0.89 -2.56 0.36
CA ARG A 312 0.18 -1.64 -0.53
C ARG A 312 0.46 -1.91 -2.00
N ASN A 313 -0.39 -1.38 -2.88
CA ASN A 313 -0.24 -1.45 -4.33
C ASN A 313 0.03 -2.87 -4.87
N SER A 314 -0.42 -3.89 -4.14
CA SER A 314 -0.19 -5.30 -4.47
C SER A 314 -1.50 -6.00 -4.80
N ASN A 315 -1.42 -7.01 -5.66
CA ASN A 315 -2.54 -7.87 -6.02
C ASN A 315 -2.31 -9.25 -5.39
N TYR A 316 -3.20 -9.63 -4.47
CA TYR A 316 -3.18 -10.95 -3.83
C TYR A 316 -4.26 -11.82 -4.45
N THR A 317 -3.89 -13.02 -4.89
CA THR A 317 -4.86 -14.01 -5.36
C THR A 317 -4.93 -15.18 -4.38
N PHE A 318 -6.12 -15.45 -3.86
CA PHE A 318 -6.41 -16.56 -2.98
C PHE A 318 -7.36 -17.52 -3.70
N ASN A 319 -6.88 -18.72 -4.03
CA ASN A 319 -7.70 -19.75 -4.66
C ASN A 319 -8.14 -20.76 -3.59
N LEU A 320 -9.45 -20.83 -3.34
CA LEU A 320 -10.04 -21.65 -2.29
C LEU A 320 -10.85 -22.78 -2.91
N ARG A 321 -10.51 -24.02 -2.52
CA ARG A 321 -11.25 -25.22 -2.89
C ARG A 321 -12.03 -25.71 -1.69
N LEU A 322 -13.36 -25.63 -1.79
CA LEU A 322 -14.27 -26.13 -0.76
C LEU A 322 -14.34 -27.66 -0.88
N VAL A 323 -14.15 -28.38 0.23
CA VAL A 323 -14.18 -29.86 0.26
C VAL A 323 -15.06 -30.38 1.39
N PRO A 324 -15.61 -31.60 1.29
CA PRO A 324 -16.39 -32.19 2.37
C PRO A 324 -15.53 -32.41 3.62
N LYS A 325 -16.04 -32.00 4.79
CA LYS A 325 -15.37 -32.28 6.06
C LYS A 325 -15.20 -33.79 6.29
N GLY A 326 -13.98 -34.19 6.67
CA GLY A 326 -13.64 -35.59 6.98
C GLY A 326 -13.12 -36.41 5.81
N ASN A 327 -13.13 -35.86 4.58
CA ASN A 327 -12.48 -36.52 3.44
C ASN A 327 -10.97 -36.30 3.49
N LYS A 328 -10.21 -37.33 3.91
CA LYS A 328 -8.74 -37.26 3.96
C LYS A 328 -8.11 -37.19 2.57
N LYS A 329 -8.79 -37.70 1.53
CA LYS A 329 -8.22 -37.83 0.18
C LYS A 329 -8.04 -36.46 -0.52
N SER A 330 -9.02 -35.57 -0.35
CA SER A 330 -9.01 -34.21 -0.92
C SER A 330 -8.01 -33.25 -0.25
N GLN A 331 -7.46 -33.62 0.91
CA GLN A 331 -6.38 -32.86 1.58
C GLN A 331 -5.00 -33.13 0.98
N TYR A 332 -4.82 -34.24 0.24
CA TYR A 332 -3.53 -34.63 -0.36
C TYR A 332 -3.40 -34.25 -1.85
N GLU A 333 -4.45 -33.70 -2.47
CA GLU A 333 -4.48 -33.30 -3.89
C GLU A 333 -4.58 -31.78 -4.09
N ALA A 334 -4.20 -30.99 -3.08
CA ALA A 334 -4.14 -29.53 -3.21
C ALA A 334 -3.15 -29.16 -4.33
N ARG A 335 -3.61 -28.39 -5.33
CA ARG A 335 -2.71 -27.84 -6.34
C ARG A 335 -1.83 -26.77 -5.66
N PRO A 336 -0.59 -26.55 -6.14
CA PRO A 336 0.24 -25.46 -5.65
C PRO A 336 -0.53 -24.14 -5.63
N GLY A 337 -0.54 -23.45 -4.48
CA GLY A 337 -1.25 -22.18 -4.28
C GLY A 337 -2.76 -22.28 -4.00
N GLU A 338 -3.35 -23.47 -3.89
CA GLU A 338 -4.74 -23.65 -3.46
C GLU A 338 -4.85 -23.81 -1.93
N ILE A 339 -5.86 -23.14 -1.36
CA ILE A 339 -6.27 -23.29 0.04
C ILE A 339 -7.42 -24.30 0.09
N ILE A 340 -7.21 -25.44 0.74
CA ILE A 340 -8.28 -26.41 1.00
C ILE A 340 -9.13 -25.96 2.18
N VAL A 341 -10.43 -25.83 1.97
CA VAL A 341 -11.39 -25.37 2.98
C VAL A 341 -12.42 -26.47 3.25
N PRO A 342 -12.30 -27.19 4.37
CA PRO A 342 -13.29 -28.20 4.75
C PRO A 342 -14.58 -27.55 5.25
N LEU A 343 -15.71 -27.87 4.64
CA LEU A 343 -17.06 -27.46 5.06
C LEU A 343 -17.88 -28.65 5.55
#